data_AF-A0A438E2Q7-F1
#
_entry.id   AF-A0A438E2Q7-F1
#
_cell.length_a   1.000
_cell.length_b   1.000
_cell.length_c   1.000
_cell.angle_alpha   90.00
_cell.angle_beta   90.00
_cell.angle_gamma   90.00
#
_symmetry.space_group_name_H-M   'P 1'
#
loop_
_entity.id
_entity.type
_entity.pdbx_description
1 polymer ?
#
loop_
_entity_poly.entity_id
_entity_poly.type
_entity_poly.pdbx_seq_one_letter_code
_entity_poly.pdbx_strand_id
1 'polypeptide(L)'
;MVQLALFQLVGSQVPENSKKVRDAKIKVLGSLKHGTDEERSEWRKLAASLKLISVTKFFVHHSSLEQSEYPKYTPLLAKILEGLVSDSNAEDNICHDEEVIDAANEVVCSIDRDELAKYFSLKSDPEDEEAEKMKKKMETTRDQLAEALYQKGLALAEIESLKVGIIPSDNDYKHGTACVHWNLSISLETGDLSISLETGVPQGEKAPEAAAAEGTKDVDKTDDQSALESTQPDLFEENFKELKKWVDIKSSKYGTLWVVRERRCGRLGTALKVLIDMIQDNGEPPKKKLYELKLSLIDEIGWAHLASYERQWMLVRFPPSLPLF
;
A
#
# COMPACT_ATOMS: atom_id res chain seq x y z
N MET A 1 21.69 -8.49 51.23
CA MET A 1 21.45 -9.69 50.39
C MET A 1 19.98 -9.93 50.08
N VAL A 2 19.04 -9.73 51.02
CA VAL A 2 17.59 -9.93 50.77
C VAL A 2 17.01 -8.96 49.72
N GLN A 3 17.51 -7.72 49.66
CA GLN A 3 17.10 -6.72 48.66
C GLN A 3 17.58 -7.02 47.23
N LEU A 4 18.69 -7.77 47.08
CA LEU A 4 19.16 -8.20 45.76
C LEU A 4 18.36 -9.41 45.23
N ALA A 5 17.88 -10.27 46.12
CA ALA A 5 17.06 -11.43 45.78
C ALA A 5 15.62 -11.03 45.35
N LEU A 6 15.06 -9.97 45.94
CA LEU A 6 13.77 -9.40 45.52
C LEU A 6 13.85 -8.70 44.16
N PHE A 7 15.00 -8.12 43.80
CA PHE A 7 15.20 -7.49 42.50
C PHE A 7 15.29 -8.53 41.37
N GLN A 8 15.83 -9.72 41.64
CA GLN A 8 15.88 -10.82 40.67
C GLN A 8 14.55 -11.57 40.50
N LEU A 9 13.63 -11.50 41.46
CA LEU A 9 12.33 -12.20 41.36
C LEU A 9 11.24 -11.37 40.65
N VAL A 10 11.41 -10.05 40.54
CA VAL A 10 10.42 -9.14 39.93
C VAL A 10 10.79 -8.74 38.49
N GLY A 11 12.03 -8.99 38.07
CA GLY A 11 12.62 -8.52 36.81
C GLY A 11 12.16 -9.17 35.49
N SER A 12 10.92 -9.68 35.36
CA SER A 12 10.46 -10.22 34.05
C SER A 12 8.96 -10.18 33.76
N GLN A 13 8.12 -9.58 34.61
CA GLN A 13 6.72 -9.35 34.23
C GLN A 13 6.43 -7.86 34.11
N VAL A 14 6.52 -7.35 32.88
CA VAL A 14 5.73 -6.18 32.49
C VAL A 14 4.29 -6.46 32.92
N PRO A 15 3.69 -5.66 33.82
CA PRO A 15 2.44 -6.02 34.47
C PRO A 15 1.38 -6.24 33.39
N GLU A 16 0.82 -7.45 33.37
CA GLU A 16 -0.11 -7.89 32.31
C GLU A 16 -1.32 -6.94 32.16
N ASN A 17 -1.70 -6.29 33.26
CA ASN A 17 -2.72 -5.25 33.28
C ASN A 17 -2.35 -4.03 32.39
N SER A 18 -1.07 -3.64 32.36
CA SER A 18 -0.60 -2.56 31.48
C SER A 18 -0.69 -2.93 30.00
N LYS A 19 -0.39 -4.18 29.62
CA LYS A 19 -0.54 -4.65 28.23
C LYS A 19 -2.01 -4.63 27.81
N LYS A 20 -2.89 -5.19 28.65
CA LYS A 20 -4.35 -5.18 28.43
C LYS A 20 -4.93 -3.78 28.26
N VAL A 21 -4.51 -2.81 29.08
CA VAL A 21 -4.94 -1.41 28.95
C VAL A 21 -4.47 -0.79 27.64
N ARG A 22 -3.26 -1.11 27.18
CA ARG A 22 -2.73 -0.63 25.89
C ARG A 22 -3.50 -1.20 24.71
N ASP A 23 -3.74 -2.50 24.72
CA ASP A 23 -4.48 -3.17 23.66
C ASP A 23 -5.93 -2.66 23.60
N ALA A 24 -6.54 -2.37 24.75
CA ALA A 24 -7.85 -1.72 24.82
C ALA A 24 -7.84 -0.33 24.19
N LYS A 25 -6.80 0.49 24.42
CA LYS A 25 -6.67 1.82 23.79
C LYS A 25 -6.50 1.73 22.28
N ILE A 26 -5.69 0.79 21.79
CA ILE A 26 -5.53 0.55 20.35
C ILE A 26 -6.85 0.08 19.73
N LYS A 27 -7.57 -0.80 20.43
CA LYS A 27 -8.88 -1.26 19.98
C LYS A 27 -9.89 -0.11 19.91
N VAL A 28 -9.87 0.81 20.87
CA VAL A 28 -10.69 2.03 20.83
C VAL A 28 -10.30 2.87 19.62
N LEU A 29 -9.00 3.18 19.44
CA LEU A 29 -8.51 3.95 18.29
C LEU A 29 -8.98 3.37 16.95
N GLY A 30 -8.92 2.04 16.79
CA GLY A 30 -9.38 1.36 15.59
C GLY A 30 -10.90 1.24 15.41
N SER A 31 -11.69 1.59 16.42
CA SER A 31 -13.15 1.53 16.37
C SER A 31 -13.81 2.88 16.09
N LEU A 32 -13.03 3.96 16.15
CA LEU A 32 -13.49 5.29 15.78
C LEU A 32 -13.76 5.33 14.27
N LYS A 33 -14.85 6.00 13.89
CA LYS A 33 -15.20 6.21 12.49
C LYS A 33 -14.52 7.47 11.96
N HIS A 34 -14.39 7.52 10.64
CA HIS A 34 -13.68 8.55 9.90
C HIS A 34 -14.59 9.32 8.91
N GLY A 35 -15.91 9.23 9.12
CA GLY A 35 -16.90 9.66 8.15
C GLY A 35 -16.99 11.18 7.98
N THR A 36 -16.62 11.94 9.00
CA THR A 36 -16.61 13.40 9.00
C THR A 36 -15.23 13.97 9.35
N ASP A 37 -14.95 15.19 8.90
CA ASP A 37 -13.65 15.83 9.13
C ASP A 37 -13.35 16.07 10.62
N GLU A 38 -14.38 16.36 11.43
CA GLU A 38 -14.27 16.50 12.88
C GLU A 38 -13.86 15.18 13.55
N GLU A 39 -14.48 14.05 13.16
CA GLU A 39 -14.12 12.73 13.67
C GLU A 39 -12.67 12.37 13.35
N ARG A 40 -12.18 12.72 12.16
CA ARG A 40 -10.77 12.52 11.77
C ARG A 40 -9.82 13.37 12.61
N SER A 41 -10.18 14.62 12.89
CA SER A 41 -9.38 15.51 13.75
C SER A 41 -9.25 14.96 15.17
N GLU A 42 -10.37 14.50 15.75
CA GLU A 42 -10.38 13.85 17.07
C GLU A 42 -9.57 12.54 17.08
N TRP A 43 -9.67 11.75 16.01
CA TRP A 43 -8.84 10.57 15.83
C TRP A 43 -7.34 10.90 15.79
N ARG A 44 -6.93 11.92 15.02
CA ARG A 44 -5.53 12.37 14.94
C ARG A 44 -5.03 12.88 16.29
N LYS A 45 -5.84 13.65 17.03
CA LYS A 45 -5.52 14.10 18.39
C LYS A 45 -5.33 12.92 19.35
N LEU A 46 -6.21 11.92 19.27
CA LEU A 46 -6.10 10.70 20.07
C LEU A 46 -4.83 9.91 19.72
N ALA A 47 -4.54 9.70 18.44
CA ALA A 47 -3.33 9.03 17.97
C ALA A 47 -2.06 9.75 18.47
N ALA A 48 -2.00 11.08 18.32
CA ALA A 48 -0.90 11.90 18.82
C ALA A 48 -0.76 11.82 20.35
N SER A 49 -1.88 11.86 21.08
CA SER A 49 -1.89 11.69 22.54
C SER A 49 -1.37 10.32 22.96
N LEU A 50 -1.75 9.25 22.27
CA LEU A 50 -1.25 7.90 22.54
C LEU A 50 0.25 7.76 22.24
N LYS A 51 0.75 8.40 21.16
CA LYS A 51 2.19 8.52 20.90
C LYS A 51 2.90 9.32 22.02
N LEU A 52 2.36 10.46 22.44
CA LEU A 52 2.97 11.35 23.44
C LEU A 52 2.93 10.82 24.88
N ILE A 53 1.83 10.20 25.32
CA ILE A 53 1.73 9.58 26.66
C ILE A 53 2.81 8.50 26.82
N SER A 54 3.17 7.83 25.73
CA SER A 54 4.26 6.86 25.71
C SER A 54 5.63 7.53 25.92
N VAL A 55 5.81 8.77 25.43
CA VAL A 55 7.04 9.56 25.57
C VAL A 55 7.11 10.29 26.92
N THR A 56 6.00 10.79 27.47
CA THR A 56 6.01 11.57 28.73
C THR A 56 6.12 10.69 29.97
N LYS A 57 5.61 9.45 29.94
CA LYS A 57 5.84 8.50 31.05
C LYS A 57 7.33 8.15 31.21
N PHE A 58 8.12 8.28 30.15
CA PHE A 58 9.56 8.08 30.18
C PHE A 58 10.30 9.19 30.95
N PHE A 59 9.82 10.44 30.91
CA PHE A 59 10.54 11.57 31.52
C PHE A 59 10.25 11.82 33.01
N VAL A 60 9.12 11.32 33.56
CA VAL A 60 8.73 11.59 34.96
C VAL A 60 9.35 10.62 35.97
N HIS A 61 10.04 9.56 35.53
CA HIS A 61 10.53 8.50 36.44
C HIS A 61 11.99 8.08 36.19
N HIS A 62 12.88 9.01 35.85
CA HIS A 62 14.32 8.71 35.75
C HIS A 62 15.03 8.89 37.09
N SER A 63 14.94 7.86 37.93
CA SER A 63 16.11 7.42 38.69
C SER A 63 16.04 5.91 38.86
N SER A 64 16.96 5.23 38.18
CA SER A 64 17.25 3.79 38.25
C SER A 64 16.50 2.86 37.27
N LEU A 65 17.04 2.80 36.05
CA LEU A 65 17.25 1.60 35.22
C LEU A 65 16.13 0.52 35.21
N GLU A 66 15.12 0.70 34.36
CA GLU A 66 14.40 -0.40 33.72
C GLU A 66 14.19 -0.05 32.24
N GLN A 67 14.47 -1.00 31.33
CA GLN A 67 14.39 -0.81 29.87
C GLN A 67 13.07 -0.15 29.45
N SER A 68 13.17 1.06 28.93
CA SER A 68 12.07 1.84 28.37
C SER A 68 11.75 1.39 26.93
N GLU A 69 11.05 0.29 26.77
CA GLU A 69 10.52 -0.12 25.46
C GLU A 69 9.10 0.41 25.26
N TYR A 70 8.93 1.71 25.02
CA TYR A 70 7.62 2.26 24.62
C TYR A 70 7.56 3.27 23.45
N PRO A 71 8.67 3.83 22.91
CA PRO A 71 8.60 4.58 21.64
C PRO A 71 8.49 3.68 20.39
N LYS A 72 8.52 2.34 20.54
CA LYS A 72 8.52 1.36 19.45
C LYS A 72 7.41 0.30 19.59
N TYR A 73 6.23 0.66 20.10
CA TYR A 73 5.13 -0.32 20.12
C TYR A 73 4.54 -0.49 18.71
N THR A 74 5.12 -1.40 17.95
CA THR A 74 4.77 -1.70 16.55
C THR A 74 3.26 -1.85 16.33
N PRO A 75 2.48 -2.52 17.21
CA PRO A 75 1.02 -2.63 17.01
C PRO A 75 0.28 -1.29 17.04
N LEU A 76 0.71 -0.31 17.84
CA LEU A 76 0.11 1.03 17.85
C LEU A 76 0.43 1.77 16.56
N LEU A 77 1.71 1.76 16.15
CA LEU A 77 2.16 2.43 14.93
C LEU A 77 1.49 1.83 13.68
N ALA A 78 1.40 0.51 13.61
CA ALA A 78 0.68 -0.18 12.53
C ALA A 78 -0.80 0.18 12.50
N LYS A 79 -1.45 0.34 13.66
CA LYS A 79 -2.86 0.75 13.72
C LYS A 79 -3.07 2.20 13.29
N ILE A 80 -2.10 3.08 13.59
CA ILE A 80 -2.13 4.46 13.11
C ILE A 80 -1.96 4.49 11.58
N LEU A 81 -1.02 3.71 11.03
CA LEU A 81 -0.87 3.59 9.58
C LEU A 81 -2.16 3.09 8.91
N GLU A 82 -2.80 2.05 9.44
CA GLU A 82 -4.07 1.52 8.92
C GLU A 82 -5.19 2.57 8.92
N GLY A 83 -5.30 3.36 9.99
CA GLY A 83 -6.25 4.47 10.06
C GLY A 83 -5.98 5.54 9.00
N LEU A 84 -4.72 5.95 8.82
CA LEU A 84 -4.34 6.93 7.80
C LEU A 84 -4.66 6.43 6.39
N VAL A 85 -4.29 5.19 6.04
CA VAL A 85 -4.58 4.61 4.71
C VAL A 85 -6.09 4.54 4.42
N SER A 86 -6.92 4.40 5.45
CA SER A 86 -8.38 4.36 5.30
C SER A 86 -9.01 5.75 5.15
N ASP A 87 -8.28 6.81 5.51
CA ASP A 87 -8.76 8.19 5.65
C ASP A 87 -8.72 9.00 4.34
N SER A 88 -8.52 8.37 3.17
CA SER A 88 -8.24 9.04 1.90
C SER A 88 -9.28 10.13 1.57
N ASN A 89 -8.92 11.40 1.78
CA ASN A 89 -9.72 12.57 1.39
C ASN A 89 -9.24 13.07 0.02
N ALA A 90 -10.17 13.40 -0.86
CA ALA A 90 -9.89 13.66 -2.29
C ALA A 90 -9.22 15.02 -2.60
N GLU A 91 -8.92 15.84 -1.59
CA GLU A 91 -8.57 17.26 -1.77
C GLU A 91 -7.06 17.55 -1.79
N ASP A 92 -6.23 16.79 -1.04
CA ASP A 92 -4.76 16.93 -1.04
C ASP A 92 -4.07 15.57 -0.88
N ASN A 93 -4.02 14.83 -1.98
CA ASN A 93 -3.48 13.47 -2.01
C ASN A 93 -1.96 13.43 -1.72
N ILE A 94 -1.20 14.48 -2.07
CA ILE A 94 0.26 14.48 -1.88
C ILE A 94 0.62 14.58 -0.39
N CYS A 95 0.01 15.53 0.33
CA CYS A 95 0.24 15.68 1.77
C CYS A 95 -0.19 14.42 2.53
N HIS A 96 -1.32 13.82 2.12
CA HIS A 96 -1.79 12.56 2.69
C HIS A 96 -0.81 11.41 2.47
N ASP A 97 -0.32 11.22 1.25
CA ASP A 97 0.65 10.17 0.93
C ASP A 97 1.98 10.37 1.68
N GLU A 98 2.41 11.61 1.91
CA GLU A 98 3.57 11.93 2.75
C GLU A 98 3.34 11.50 4.21
N GLU A 99 2.16 11.78 4.79
CA GLU A 99 1.79 11.29 6.13
C GLU A 99 1.80 9.74 6.20
N VAL A 100 1.31 9.06 5.16
CA VAL A 100 1.31 7.59 5.06
C VAL A 100 2.74 7.05 5.00
N ILE A 101 3.62 7.67 4.20
CA ILE A 101 5.04 7.30 4.10
C ILE A 101 5.74 7.46 5.46
N ASP A 102 5.52 8.57 6.16
CA ASP A 102 6.11 8.83 7.46
C ASP A 102 5.62 7.82 8.52
N ALA A 103 4.32 7.54 8.57
CA ALA A 103 3.76 6.52 9.46
C ALA A 103 4.31 5.12 9.16
N ALA A 104 4.45 4.76 7.87
CA ALA A 104 5.06 3.49 7.49
C ALA A 104 6.55 3.42 7.88
N ASN A 105 7.30 4.52 7.72
CA ASN A 105 8.69 4.60 8.17
C ASN A 105 8.81 4.45 9.70
N GLU A 106 7.89 5.00 10.48
CA GLU A 106 7.84 4.80 11.93
C GLU A 106 7.68 3.31 12.29
N VAL A 107 6.79 2.58 11.61
CA VAL A 107 6.61 1.12 11.80
C VAL A 107 7.87 0.36 11.41
N VAL A 108 8.47 0.67 10.26
CA VAL A 108 9.71 0.01 9.81
C VAL A 108 10.86 0.25 10.80
N CYS A 109 10.99 1.46 11.34
CA CYS A 109 12.02 1.81 12.33
C CYS A 109 11.79 1.17 13.71
N SER A 110 10.54 0.77 14.03
CA SER A 110 10.24 0.12 15.30
C SER A 110 10.60 -1.36 15.32
N ILE A 111 10.81 -1.98 14.15
CA ILE A 111 11.06 -3.42 14.00
C ILE A 111 12.56 -3.68 13.79
N ASP A 112 13.13 -4.58 14.61
CA ASP A 112 14.47 -5.12 14.35
C ASP A 112 14.37 -6.21 13.26
N ARG A 113 14.72 -5.81 12.04
CA ARG A 113 14.70 -6.67 10.86
C ARG A 113 15.73 -7.79 10.93
N ASP A 114 16.88 -7.56 11.55
CA ASP A 114 17.93 -8.58 11.63
C ASP A 114 17.52 -9.68 12.60
N GLU A 115 16.93 -9.31 13.74
CA GLU A 115 16.36 -10.28 14.69
C GLU A 115 15.20 -11.07 14.06
N LEU A 116 14.31 -10.37 13.35
CA LEU A 116 13.18 -11.02 12.68
C LEU A 116 13.66 -12.02 11.62
N ALA A 117 14.63 -11.64 10.78
CA ALA A 117 15.20 -12.51 9.76
C ALA A 117 15.95 -13.71 10.37
N LYS A 118 16.70 -13.50 11.46
CA LYS A 118 17.36 -14.57 12.22
C LYS A 118 16.34 -15.57 12.76
N TYR A 119 15.24 -15.09 13.35
CA TYR A 119 14.20 -15.96 13.89
C TYR A 119 13.59 -16.87 12.83
N PHE A 120 13.22 -16.34 11.66
CA PHE A 120 12.68 -17.16 10.56
C PHE A 120 13.71 -18.08 9.90
N SER A 121 14.99 -17.85 10.12
CA SER A 121 16.06 -18.77 9.67
C SER A 121 16.27 -19.95 10.61
N LEU A 122 15.83 -19.85 11.87
CA LEU A 122 15.93 -20.89 12.88
C LEU A 122 14.68 -21.79 12.82
N LYS A 123 14.88 -23.11 12.74
CA LYS A 123 13.77 -24.06 12.88
C LYS A 123 13.46 -24.25 14.37
N SER A 124 12.31 -23.75 14.81
CA SER A 124 11.79 -24.00 16.17
C SER A 124 11.10 -25.36 16.25
N ASP A 125 11.21 -26.02 17.41
CA ASP A 125 10.55 -27.29 17.74
C ASP A 125 9.04 -27.07 17.98
N PRO A 126 8.14 -27.79 17.30
CA PRO A 126 6.68 -27.56 17.36
C PRO A 126 5.99 -27.99 18.67
N GLU A 127 6.68 -28.60 19.65
CA GLU A 127 6.02 -29.13 20.85
C GLU A 127 5.91 -28.17 22.06
N ASP A 128 6.47 -26.96 21.97
CA ASP A 128 6.42 -25.97 23.06
C ASP A 128 5.35 -24.87 22.82
N GLU A 129 4.36 -24.78 23.74
CA GLU A 129 3.33 -23.73 23.70
C GLU A 129 3.90 -22.30 23.75
N GLU A 130 5.04 -22.09 24.42
CA GLU A 130 5.68 -20.78 24.51
C GLU A 130 6.40 -20.43 23.21
N ALA A 131 7.01 -21.42 22.56
CA ALA A 131 7.62 -21.29 21.24
C ALA A 131 6.57 -20.95 20.16
N GLU A 132 5.40 -21.60 20.18
CA GLU A 132 4.30 -21.30 19.25
C GLU A 132 3.72 -19.88 19.48
N LYS A 133 3.60 -19.43 20.73
CA LYS A 133 3.20 -18.04 21.04
C LYS A 133 4.23 -17.04 20.52
N MET A 134 5.52 -17.33 20.62
CA MET A 134 6.59 -16.48 20.09
C MET A 134 6.59 -16.45 18.56
N LYS A 135 6.41 -17.60 17.91
CA LYS A 135 6.30 -17.71 16.46
C LYS A 135 5.14 -16.88 15.91
N LYS A 136 3.95 -17.00 16.50
CA LYS A 136 2.78 -16.20 16.11
C LYS A 136 3.03 -14.69 16.25
N LYS A 137 3.74 -14.27 17.31
CA LYS A 137 4.12 -12.86 17.47
C LYS A 137 5.08 -12.41 16.36
N MET A 138 6.11 -13.20 16.08
CA MET A 138 7.08 -12.88 15.02
C MET A 138 6.42 -12.85 13.63
N GLU A 139 5.48 -13.75 13.35
CA GLU A 139 4.66 -13.71 12.14
C GLU A 139 3.81 -12.44 12.08
N THR A 140 3.15 -12.07 13.17
CA THR A 140 2.38 -10.81 13.24
C THR A 140 3.27 -9.59 13.00
N THR A 141 4.47 -9.56 13.57
CA THR A 141 5.44 -8.47 13.36
C THR A 141 5.95 -8.42 11.92
N ARG A 142 6.20 -9.57 11.30
CA ARG A 142 6.53 -9.66 9.86
C ARG A 142 5.39 -9.14 9.00
N ASP A 143 4.16 -9.49 9.32
CA ASP A 143 2.99 -9.05 8.55
C ASP A 143 2.78 -7.54 8.69
N GLN A 144 3.01 -6.97 9.89
CA GLN A 144 3.02 -5.52 10.11
C GLN A 144 4.14 -4.82 9.32
N LEU A 145 5.35 -5.40 9.28
CA LEU A 145 6.46 -4.89 8.47
C LEU A 145 6.11 -4.90 6.98
N ALA A 146 5.58 -6.02 6.48
CA ALA A 146 5.21 -6.18 5.09
C ALA A 146 4.07 -5.24 4.69
N GLU A 147 3.09 -5.03 5.57
CA GLU A 147 2.02 -4.06 5.34
C GLU A 147 2.58 -2.63 5.27
N ALA A 148 3.45 -2.24 6.20
CA ALA A 148 4.07 -0.91 6.18
C ALA A 148 4.86 -0.65 4.89
N LEU A 149 5.70 -1.61 4.48
CA LEU A 149 6.45 -1.51 3.23
C LEU A 149 5.54 -1.48 2.00
N TYR A 150 4.43 -2.23 2.01
CA TYR A 150 3.45 -2.22 0.92
C TYR A 150 2.77 -0.85 0.78
N GLN A 151 2.23 -0.31 1.87
CA GLN A 151 1.55 0.99 1.88
C GLN A 151 2.51 2.13 1.50
N LYS A 152 3.74 2.11 2.01
CA LYS A 152 4.80 3.03 1.60
C LYS A 152 5.06 2.96 0.09
N GLY A 153 5.10 1.77 -0.48
CA GLY A 153 5.31 1.58 -1.92
C GLY A 153 4.19 2.16 -2.76
N LEU A 154 2.93 2.00 -2.34
CA LEU A 154 1.78 2.59 -3.02
C LEU A 154 1.82 4.13 -2.97
N ALA A 155 2.02 4.70 -1.77
CA ALA A 155 2.10 6.15 -1.57
C ALA A 155 3.25 6.79 -2.36
N LEU A 156 4.43 6.15 -2.40
CA LEU A 156 5.55 6.62 -3.22
C LEU A 156 5.21 6.66 -4.71
N ALA A 157 4.47 5.66 -5.21
CA ALA A 157 4.07 5.62 -6.61
C ALA A 157 3.01 6.67 -6.94
N GLU A 158 2.08 6.94 -6.03
CA GLU A 158 1.05 7.96 -6.21
C GLU A 158 1.65 9.37 -6.21
N ILE A 159 2.53 9.68 -5.27
CA ILE A 159 3.27 10.96 -5.25
C ILE A 159 4.04 11.17 -6.56
N GLU A 160 4.69 10.13 -7.09
CA GLU A 160 5.41 10.22 -8.37
C GLU A 160 4.44 10.49 -9.53
N SER A 161 3.31 9.79 -9.58
CA SER A 161 2.24 10.02 -10.57
C SER A 161 1.74 11.47 -10.56
N LEU A 162 1.50 12.02 -9.36
CA LEU A 162 0.97 13.37 -9.18
C LEU A 162 2.01 14.45 -9.49
N LYS A 163 3.29 14.25 -9.11
CA LYS A 163 4.38 15.21 -9.38
C LYS A 163 4.69 15.34 -10.87
N VAL A 164 4.58 14.25 -11.64
CA VAL A 164 4.78 14.29 -13.10
C VAL A 164 3.68 15.12 -13.81
N GLY A 165 2.49 15.24 -13.22
CA GLY A 165 1.40 16.06 -13.77
C GLY A 165 1.52 17.57 -13.57
N ILE A 166 2.43 18.05 -12.71
CA ILE A 166 2.52 19.48 -12.30
C ILE A 166 3.60 20.26 -13.10
N ILE A 167 4.48 19.58 -13.86
CA ILE A 167 5.53 20.27 -14.63
C ILE A 167 4.89 21.04 -15.81
N PRO A 168 4.96 22.39 -15.85
CA PRO A 168 4.54 23.15 -17.01
C PRO A 168 5.45 22.79 -18.19
N SER A 169 4.86 22.25 -19.24
CA SER A 169 5.55 21.92 -20.50
C SER A 169 6.02 23.19 -21.22
N ASP A 170 7.17 23.70 -20.80
CA ASP A 170 8.02 24.57 -21.63
C ASP A 170 9.32 23.80 -21.94
N ASN A 171 9.24 22.78 -22.80
CA ASN A 171 10.27 22.46 -23.80
C ASN A 171 9.93 21.19 -24.59
N ASP A 172 9.91 21.37 -25.91
CA ASP A 172 9.84 20.32 -26.93
C ASP A 172 10.99 19.33 -26.80
N TYR A 173 10.73 18.13 -26.27
CA TYR A 173 11.52 16.93 -26.61
C TYR A 173 10.63 15.70 -26.73
N LYS A 174 10.50 15.24 -27.97
CA LYS A 174 9.90 13.97 -28.36
C LYS A 174 10.74 12.80 -27.86
N HIS A 175 10.39 12.18 -26.74
CA HIS A 175 10.52 10.74 -26.50
C HIS A 175 9.42 10.34 -25.51
N GLY A 176 8.60 9.36 -25.90
CA GLY A 176 7.30 9.09 -25.30
C GLY A 176 7.33 8.70 -23.82
N THR A 177 6.41 9.25 -23.05
CA THR A 177 5.13 8.59 -22.70
C THR A 177 4.35 9.64 -21.93
N ALA A 178 3.20 10.05 -22.46
CA ALA A 178 2.29 10.91 -21.71
C ALA A 178 1.78 10.07 -20.52
N CYS A 179 2.26 10.35 -19.32
CA CYS A 179 1.71 9.80 -18.09
C CYS A 179 0.24 10.26 -18.00
N VAL A 180 -0.67 9.38 -18.39
CA VAL A 180 -2.09 9.55 -18.08
C VAL A 180 -2.20 9.65 -16.56
N HIS A 181 -2.70 10.79 -16.09
CA HIS A 181 -2.93 11.08 -14.69
C HIS A 181 -3.64 9.89 -14.04
N TRP A 182 -2.93 9.22 -13.15
CA TRP A 182 -3.38 8.00 -12.50
C TRP A 182 -3.72 8.32 -11.06
N ASN A 183 -4.94 7.95 -10.67
CA ASN A 183 -5.37 7.94 -9.28
C ASN A 183 -5.32 6.48 -8.79
N LEU A 184 -4.28 6.11 -8.05
CA LEU A 184 -4.06 4.77 -7.49
C LEU A 184 -4.92 4.52 -6.23
N SER A 185 -5.97 5.31 -5.94
CA SER A 185 -6.86 5.13 -4.78
C SER A 185 -7.63 3.79 -4.78
N ILE A 186 -6.91 2.69 -4.57
CA ILE A 186 -7.39 1.32 -4.34
C ILE A 186 -7.54 1.16 -2.81
N SER A 187 -8.37 2.02 -2.21
CA SER A 187 -8.96 1.73 -0.90
C SER A 187 -10.06 0.70 -1.09
N LEU A 188 -9.90 -0.47 -0.48
CA LEU A 188 -10.91 -1.51 -0.36
C LEU A 188 -11.94 -1.05 0.68
N GLU A 189 -12.89 -0.23 0.25
CA GLU A 189 -14.06 0.09 1.08
C GLU A 189 -15.36 -0.36 0.41
N THR A 190 -16.11 -1.10 1.21
CA THR A 190 -17.49 -1.50 1.04
C THR A 190 -18.43 -0.31 1.21
N GLY A 191 -19.37 -0.12 0.29
CA GLY A 191 -20.58 0.65 0.58
C GLY A 191 -20.94 1.66 -0.49
N ASP A 192 -22.15 1.48 -1.01
CA ASP A 192 -22.85 2.30 -2.01
C ASP A 192 -22.67 3.81 -1.87
N LEU A 193 -22.51 4.48 -3.02
CA LEU A 193 -23.04 5.83 -3.24
C LEU A 193 -23.51 5.97 -4.69
N SER A 194 -24.84 6.12 -4.82
CA SER A 194 -25.57 6.46 -6.04
C SER A 194 -25.33 7.92 -6.43
N ILE A 195 -24.93 8.16 -7.67
CA ILE A 195 -24.91 9.50 -8.27
C ILE A 195 -25.74 9.45 -9.55
N SER A 196 -26.88 10.12 -9.54
CA SER A 196 -27.70 10.42 -10.72
C SER A 196 -27.04 11.56 -11.50
N LEU A 197 -26.89 11.44 -12.82
CA LEU A 197 -26.82 12.63 -13.66
C LEU A 197 -27.41 12.42 -15.06
N GLU A 198 -28.01 13.50 -15.51
CA GLU A 198 -28.94 13.64 -16.62
C GLU A 198 -28.29 13.48 -18.01
N THR A 199 -29.15 13.06 -18.94
CA THR A 199 -28.89 12.77 -20.34
C THR A 199 -28.69 14.04 -21.18
N GLY A 200 -27.67 14.03 -22.05
CA GLY A 200 -27.52 14.97 -23.16
C GLY A 200 -26.72 14.35 -24.32
N VAL A 201 -27.43 13.88 -25.35
CA VAL A 201 -26.92 13.45 -26.67
C VAL A 201 -27.09 14.65 -27.62
N PRO A 202 -26.14 14.97 -28.52
CA PRO A 202 -26.20 14.42 -29.89
C PRO A 202 -24.86 14.11 -30.59
N GLN A 203 -24.93 13.04 -31.41
CA GLN A 203 -24.47 12.89 -32.81
C GLN A 203 -23.26 13.73 -33.26
N GLY A 204 -22.21 13.21 -33.88
CA GLY A 204 -22.04 12.00 -34.68
C GLY A 204 -21.28 12.40 -35.93
N GLU A 205 -20.14 11.77 -36.23
CA GLU A 205 -19.56 11.82 -37.57
C GLU A 205 -18.53 10.70 -37.80
N LYS A 206 -18.39 10.37 -39.07
CA LYS A 206 -18.08 9.07 -39.65
C LYS A 206 -16.64 9.05 -40.18
N ALA A 207 -16.01 7.88 -40.13
CA ALA A 207 -14.69 7.56 -40.68
C ALA A 207 -14.55 7.82 -42.20
N PRO A 208 -13.31 7.71 -42.73
CA PRO A 208 -13.05 6.53 -43.55
C PRO A 208 -11.71 5.80 -43.33
N GLU A 209 -11.77 4.49 -43.58
CA GLU A 209 -10.76 3.52 -44.06
C GLU A 209 -9.87 4.06 -45.21
N ALA A 210 -8.73 3.51 -45.66
CA ALA A 210 -7.91 2.32 -45.37
C ALA A 210 -6.60 2.46 -46.20
N ALA A 211 -5.59 1.63 -45.89
CA ALA A 211 -4.86 0.76 -46.86
C ALA A 211 -3.34 0.59 -46.56
N ALA A 212 -2.92 -0.67 -46.70
CA ALA A 212 -1.63 -1.27 -46.36
C ALA A 212 -0.48 -1.01 -47.33
N ALA A 213 0.75 -1.27 -46.87
CA ALA A 213 1.82 -1.87 -47.67
C ALA A 213 2.80 -2.66 -46.77
N GLU A 214 3.43 -3.68 -47.35
CA GLU A 214 3.94 -4.92 -46.77
C GLU A 214 5.47 -5.07 -46.93
N GLY A 215 6.11 -5.87 -46.06
CA GLY A 215 7.44 -6.51 -46.24
C GLY A 215 8.68 -5.72 -45.77
N THR A 216 9.75 -6.29 -45.20
CA THR A 216 10.25 -7.68 -45.07
C THR A 216 11.37 -7.75 -43.99
N LYS A 217 11.70 -8.98 -43.56
CA LYS A 217 12.59 -9.52 -42.50
C LYS A 217 14.08 -9.07 -42.58
N ASP A 218 14.97 -9.20 -41.57
CA ASP A 218 15.43 -10.40 -40.83
C ASP A 218 16.44 -10.04 -39.68
N VAL A 219 16.48 -10.86 -38.60
CA VAL A 219 17.67 -11.45 -37.87
C VAL A 219 18.69 -10.49 -37.19
N ASP A 220 19.26 -10.64 -35.99
CA ASP A 220 19.29 -11.57 -34.83
C ASP A 220 20.21 -10.92 -33.76
N LYS A 221 20.10 -11.41 -32.51
CA LYS A 221 21.16 -11.53 -31.49
C LYS A 221 21.53 -10.39 -30.52
N THR A 222 21.29 -10.75 -29.24
CA THR A 222 22.10 -10.59 -28.01
C THR A 222 22.29 -9.21 -27.37
N ASP A 223 21.87 -9.16 -26.10
CA ASP A 223 22.50 -8.54 -24.94
C ASP A 223 23.33 -7.28 -25.20
N ASP A 224 22.86 -6.14 -24.69
CA ASP A 224 23.67 -5.46 -23.69
C ASP A 224 22.87 -4.50 -22.81
N GLN A 225 23.19 -4.60 -21.52
CA GLN A 225 22.92 -3.58 -20.53
C GLN A 225 23.59 -2.27 -20.95
N SER A 226 22.85 -1.17 -20.92
CA SER A 226 23.25 0.06 -20.20
C SER A 226 22.42 1.28 -20.62
N ALA A 227 22.36 2.23 -19.68
CA ALA A 227 21.98 3.63 -19.80
C ALA A 227 20.47 3.93 -19.71
N LEU A 228 19.97 4.67 -18.72
CA LEU A 228 20.58 5.70 -17.86
C LEU A 228 20.34 5.39 -16.38
N GLU A 229 21.40 5.28 -15.59
CA GLU A 229 21.33 5.52 -14.15
C GLU A 229 21.08 7.02 -13.93
N SER A 230 19.84 7.38 -13.63
CA SER A 230 19.59 8.55 -12.80
C SER A 230 20.24 8.27 -11.44
N THR A 231 21.30 8.99 -11.09
CA THR A 231 22.03 8.88 -9.80
C THR A 231 21.19 9.33 -8.58
N GLN A 232 19.86 9.31 -8.69
CA GLN A 232 18.96 9.48 -7.56
C GLN A 232 18.51 8.08 -7.10
N PRO A 233 18.60 7.77 -5.80
CA PRO A 233 18.09 6.51 -5.29
C PRO A 233 16.59 6.41 -5.60
N ASP A 234 16.19 5.40 -6.38
CA ASP A 234 14.77 5.09 -6.60
C ASP A 234 14.21 4.49 -5.30
N LEU A 235 13.65 5.37 -4.47
CA LEU A 235 13.06 5.02 -3.18
C LEU A 235 11.97 3.94 -3.30
N PHE A 236 11.23 3.91 -4.42
CA PHE A 236 10.23 2.90 -4.67
C PHE A 236 10.88 1.54 -4.91
N GLU A 237 11.90 1.46 -5.76
CA GLU A 237 12.58 0.20 -6.07
C GLU A 237 13.35 -0.34 -4.86
N GLU A 238 13.95 0.53 -4.04
CA GLU A 238 14.56 0.14 -2.76
C GLU A 238 13.53 -0.46 -1.79
N ASN A 239 12.40 0.22 -1.62
CA ASN A 239 11.30 -0.26 -0.79
C ASN A 239 10.72 -1.58 -1.32
N PHE A 240 10.57 -1.72 -2.63
CA PHE A 240 10.07 -2.94 -3.25
C PHE A 240 11.03 -4.12 -3.07
N LYS A 241 12.34 -3.89 -3.23
CA LYS A 241 13.39 -4.90 -2.96
C LYS A 241 13.35 -5.33 -1.50
N GLU A 242 13.09 -4.41 -0.58
CA GLU A 242 12.95 -4.75 0.83
C GLU A 242 11.70 -5.59 1.07
N LEU A 243 10.52 -5.19 0.57
CA LEU A 243 9.27 -5.96 0.69
C LEU A 243 9.44 -7.40 0.17
N LYS A 244 10.13 -7.58 -0.96
CA LYS A 244 10.38 -8.89 -1.58
C LYS A 244 11.08 -9.89 -0.66
N LYS A 245 11.86 -9.42 0.32
CA LYS A 245 12.55 -10.29 1.28
C LYS A 245 11.59 -10.92 2.29
N TRP A 246 10.46 -10.27 2.53
CA TRP A 246 9.55 -10.61 3.62
C TRP A 246 8.31 -11.38 3.17
N VAL A 247 7.87 -11.17 1.92
CA VAL A 247 6.63 -11.73 1.39
C VAL A 247 6.76 -12.22 -0.04
N ASP A 248 5.85 -13.13 -0.43
CA ASP A 248 5.65 -13.48 -1.83
C ASP A 248 4.83 -12.38 -2.53
N ILE A 249 5.52 -11.59 -3.34
CA ILE A 249 4.94 -10.48 -4.11
C ILE A 249 3.93 -10.97 -5.16
N LYS A 250 4.01 -12.24 -5.59
CA LYS A 250 3.08 -12.79 -6.57
C LYS A 250 1.70 -13.10 -5.99
N SER A 251 1.56 -13.03 -4.66
CA SER A 251 0.25 -13.20 -4.03
C SER A 251 -0.70 -12.04 -4.38
N SER A 252 -2.00 -12.34 -4.47
CA SER A 252 -3.05 -11.36 -4.79
C SER A 252 -2.99 -10.11 -3.89
N LYS A 253 -2.59 -10.26 -2.61
CA LYS A 253 -2.46 -9.16 -1.65
C LYS A 253 -1.51 -8.05 -2.13
N TYR A 254 -0.36 -8.41 -2.71
CA TYR A 254 0.68 -7.47 -3.13
C TYR A 254 0.67 -7.19 -4.64
N GLY A 255 -0.27 -7.81 -5.37
CA GLY A 255 -0.34 -7.76 -6.82
C GLY A 255 -0.49 -6.34 -7.36
N THR A 256 -1.23 -5.45 -6.69
CA THR A 256 -1.35 -4.04 -7.09
C THR A 256 0.01 -3.35 -7.17
N LEU A 257 0.83 -3.48 -6.13
CA LEU A 257 2.18 -2.90 -6.11
C LEU A 257 3.09 -3.53 -7.16
N TRP A 258 2.89 -4.81 -7.46
CA TRP A 258 3.61 -5.46 -8.55
C TRP A 258 3.21 -4.89 -9.92
N VAL A 259 1.92 -4.70 -10.19
CA VAL A 259 1.42 -4.04 -11.41
C VAL A 259 2.01 -2.64 -11.56
N VAL A 260 2.03 -1.85 -10.47
CA VAL A 260 2.65 -0.52 -10.41
C VAL A 260 4.12 -0.59 -10.87
N ARG A 261 4.90 -1.52 -10.31
CA ARG A 261 6.31 -1.69 -10.66
C ARG A 261 6.52 -2.09 -12.12
N GLU A 262 5.76 -3.07 -12.62
CA GLU A 262 5.89 -3.52 -14.01
C GLU A 262 5.55 -2.42 -15.00
N ARG A 263 4.56 -1.58 -14.66
CA ARG A 263 4.22 -0.37 -15.42
C ARG A 263 5.36 0.66 -15.41
N ARG A 264 5.98 0.93 -14.25
CA ARG A 264 7.18 1.80 -14.13
C ARG A 264 8.35 1.32 -14.98
N CYS A 265 8.53 0.01 -15.11
CA CYS A 265 9.56 -0.58 -15.97
C CYS A 265 9.16 -0.64 -17.46
N GLY A 266 8.01 -0.09 -17.87
CA GLY A 266 7.50 -0.16 -19.24
C GLY A 266 7.04 -1.56 -19.68
N ARG A 267 6.97 -2.54 -18.76
CA ARG A 267 6.57 -3.93 -19.05
C ARG A 267 5.05 -4.09 -18.95
N LEU A 268 4.33 -3.31 -19.74
CA LEU A 268 2.87 -3.20 -19.68
C LEU A 268 2.14 -4.53 -19.91
N GLY A 269 2.67 -5.40 -20.77
CA GLY A 269 2.11 -6.75 -20.99
C GLY A 269 2.19 -7.63 -19.74
N THR A 270 3.29 -7.56 -18.99
CA THR A 270 3.43 -8.27 -17.70
C THR A 270 2.49 -7.67 -16.66
N ALA A 271 2.42 -6.33 -16.58
CA ALA A 271 1.50 -5.63 -15.69
C ALA A 271 0.04 -6.07 -15.92
N LEU A 272 -0.39 -6.11 -17.20
CA LEU A 272 -1.72 -6.56 -17.58
C LEU A 272 -1.96 -8.03 -17.24
N LYS A 273 -0.96 -8.90 -17.46
CA LYS A 273 -1.06 -10.32 -17.09
C LYS A 273 -1.28 -10.50 -15.59
N VAL A 274 -0.46 -9.85 -14.75
CA VAL A 274 -0.58 -9.91 -13.29
C VAL A 274 -1.98 -9.45 -12.85
N LEU A 275 -2.47 -8.35 -13.43
CA LEU A 275 -3.79 -7.83 -13.11
C LEU A 275 -4.92 -8.78 -13.53
N ILE A 276 -4.80 -9.45 -14.68
CA ILE A 276 -5.77 -10.46 -15.12
C ILE A 276 -5.77 -11.65 -14.17
N ASP A 277 -4.60 -12.17 -13.79
CA ASP A 277 -4.47 -13.28 -12.85
C ASP A 277 -5.11 -12.90 -11.49
N MET A 278 -4.87 -11.68 -10.99
CA MET A 278 -5.54 -11.16 -9.78
C MET A 278 -7.07 -11.11 -9.91
N ILE A 279 -7.60 -10.69 -11.07
CA ILE A 279 -9.05 -10.63 -11.28
C ILE A 279 -9.67 -12.04 -11.32
N GLN A 280 -8.93 -13.04 -11.82
CA GLN A 280 -9.40 -14.42 -11.93
C GLN A 280 -9.28 -15.21 -10.61
N ASP A 281 -8.23 -14.96 -9.83
CA ASP A 281 -7.97 -15.67 -8.57
C ASP A 281 -8.88 -15.22 -7.42
N ASN A 282 -9.39 -13.99 -7.48
CA ASN A 282 -10.33 -13.46 -6.50
C ASN A 282 -11.74 -14.02 -6.79
N GLY A 283 -12.14 -15.12 -6.14
CA GLY A 283 -13.53 -15.64 -6.11
C GLY A 283 -14.55 -14.68 -5.47
N GLU A 284 -14.20 -13.40 -5.36
CA GLU A 284 -14.98 -12.29 -4.84
C GLU A 284 -15.75 -11.59 -5.97
N PRO A 285 -16.80 -10.81 -5.64
CA PRO A 285 -17.50 -9.99 -6.63
C PRO A 285 -16.51 -9.10 -7.41
N PRO A 286 -16.77 -8.85 -8.71
CA PRO A 286 -15.93 -7.98 -9.53
C PRO A 286 -15.66 -6.65 -8.83
N LYS A 287 -14.39 -6.25 -8.70
CA LYS A 287 -14.00 -4.97 -8.10
C LYS A 287 -13.78 -3.94 -9.20
N LYS A 288 -14.65 -2.92 -9.27
CA LYS A 288 -14.64 -1.89 -10.32
C LYS A 288 -13.25 -1.30 -10.58
N LYS A 289 -12.53 -0.95 -9.51
CA LYS A 289 -11.18 -0.37 -9.55
C LYS A 289 -10.14 -1.22 -10.28
N LEU A 290 -10.21 -2.56 -10.16
CA LEU A 290 -9.29 -3.47 -10.88
C LEU A 290 -9.55 -3.44 -12.39
N TYR A 291 -10.81 -3.33 -12.80
CA TYR A 291 -11.18 -3.23 -14.22
C TYR A 291 -10.89 -1.84 -14.79
N GLU A 292 -10.99 -0.77 -13.99
CA GLU A 292 -10.55 0.57 -14.36
C GLU A 292 -9.03 0.59 -14.62
N LEU A 293 -8.24 -0.02 -13.74
CA LEU A 293 -6.80 -0.19 -13.94
C LEU A 293 -6.48 -1.08 -15.16
N LYS A 294 -7.28 -2.11 -15.41
CA LYS A 294 -7.13 -2.96 -16.59
C LYS A 294 -7.33 -2.16 -17.86
N LEU A 295 -8.39 -1.34 -17.89
CA LEU A 295 -8.69 -0.48 -19.00
C LEU A 295 -7.58 0.55 -19.24
N SER A 296 -7.03 1.17 -18.19
CA SER A 296 -5.93 2.12 -18.35
C SER A 296 -4.67 1.47 -18.94
N LEU A 297 -4.31 0.26 -18.51
CA LEU A 297 -3.19 -0.49 -19.08
C LEU A 297 -3.43 -0.83 -20.56
N ILE A 298 -4.66 -1.24 -20.93
CA ILE A 298 -5.01 -1.55 -22.32
C ILE A 298 -4.93 -0.29 -23.20
N ASP A 299 -5.37 0.86 -22.67
CA ASP A 299 -5.26 2.16 -23.33
C ASP A 299 -3.80 2.56 -23.55
N GLU A 300 -2.93 2.40 -22.54
CA GLU A 300 -1.49 2.69 -22.63
C GLU A 300 -0.75 1.77 -23.61
N ILE A 301 -1.15 0.50 -23.69
CA ILE A 301 -0.61 -0.43 -24.69
C ILE A 301 -1.07 -0.05 -26.11
N GLY A 302 -2.17 0.70 -26.23
CA GLY A 302 -2.73 1.14 -27.52
C GLY A 302 -3.68 0.12 -28.15
N TRP A 303 -4.22 -0.83 -27.38
CA TRP A 303 -5.17 -1.82 -27.89
C TRP A 303 -6.60 -1.27 -27.93
N ALA A 304 -6.82 -0.27 -28.79
CA ALA A 304 -8.07 0.51 -28.85
C ALA A 304 -9.34 -0.35 -28.96
N HIS A 305 -9.33 -1.38 -29.81
CA HIS A 305 -10.48 -2.29 -29.97
C HIS A 305 -10.84 -3.01 -28.66
N LEU A 306 -9.82 -3.46 -27.91
CA LEU A 306 -10.02 -4.14 -26.63
C LEU A 306 -10.45 -3.16 -25.54
N ALA A 307 -9.92 -1.93 -25.56
CA ALA A 307 -10.33 -0.88 -24.64
C ALA A 307 -11.80 -0.51 -24.84
N SER A 308 -12.26 -0.35 -26.08
CA SER A 308 -13.68 -0.12 -26.41
C SER A 308 -14.57 -1.26 -25.90
N TYR A 309 -14.15 -2.51 -26.13
CA TYR A 309 -14.85 -3.68 -25.61
C TYR A 309 -14.92 -3.67 -24.08
N GLU A 310 -13.80 -3.44 -23.39
CA GLU A 310 -13.75 -3.43 -21.93
C GLU A 310 -14.61 -2.32 -21.33
N ARG A 311 -14.65 -1.12 -21.94
CA ARG A 311 -15.55 -0.03 -21.53
C ARG A 311 -17.03 -0.42 -21.61
N GLN A 312 -17.44 -1.16 -22.64
CA GLN A 312 -18.81 -1.65 -22.74
C GLN A 312 -19.12 -2.68 -21.64
N TRP A 313 -18.19 -3.60 -21.40
CA TRP A 313 -18.36 -4.61 -20.35
C TRP A 313 -18.32 -4.05 -18.94
N MET A 314 -17.61 -2.95 -18.71
CA MET A 314 -17.66 -2.20 -17.47
C MET A 314 -19.09 -1.76 -17.13
N LEU A 315 -19.87 -1.28 -18.11
CA LEU A 315 -21.27 -0.88 -17.90
C LEU A 315 -22.17 -2.07 -17.56
N VAL A 316 -21.89 -3.25 -18.13
CA VAL A 316 -22.64 -4.48 -17.86
C VAL A 316 -22.30 -5.04 -16.48
N ARG A 317 -21.02 -5.05 -16.10
CA ARG A 317 -20.56 -5.54 -14.79
C ARG A 317 -20.90 -4.59 -13.65
N PHE A 318 -20.89 -3.29 -13.92
CA PHE A 318 -21.12 -2.22 -12.96
C PHE A 318 -22.20 -1.27 -13.49
N PRO A 319 -23.47 -1.70 -13.50
CA PRO A 319 -24.55 -0.86 -14.00
C PRO A 319 -24.72 0.37 -13.09
N PRO A 320 -25.03 1.55 -13.64
CA PRO A 320 -25.19 2.79 -12.87
C PRO A 320 -26.42 2.77 -11.95
N SER A 321 -27.41 1.93 -12.27
CA SER A 321 -28.58 1.67 -11.44
C SER A 321 -28.99 0.20 -11.59
N LEU A 322 -29.64 -0.32 -10.56
CA LEU A 322 -30.22 -1.66 -10.63
C LEU A 322 -31.30 -1.70 -11.72
N PRO A 323 -31.38 -2.78 -12.51
CA PRO A 323 -32.41 -2.91 -13.53
C PRO A 323 -33.80 -2.79 -12.88
N LEU A 324 -34.65 -1.95 -13.46
CA LEU A 324 -36.06 -1.85 -13.09
C LEU A 324 -36.73 -3.17 -13.48
N PHE A 325 -37.32 -3.84 -12.49
CA PHE A 325 -38.02 -5.12 -12.63
C PHE A 325 -39.04 -5.13 -13.77
#